data_AF-A0A314YC32-F1
#
_entry.id   AF-A0A314YC32-F1
#
_cell.length_a   1.000
_cell.length_b   1.000
_cell.length_c   1.000
_cell.angle_alpha   90.00
_cell.angle_beta   90.00
_cell.angle_gamma   90.00
#
_symmetry.space_group_name_H-M   'P 1'
#
loop_
_entity.id
_entity.type
_entity.pdbx_description
1 polymer ?
#
loop_
_entity_poly.entity_id
_entity_poly.type
_entity_poly.pdbx_seq_one_letter_code
_entity_poly.pdbx_strand_id
1 'polypeptide(L)'
;MEDLDNLSALSPFRCIYRVPERLRHGNEKSYTPQVVSIGPLHHGKSHLNAMEEHKKRYLRDFLGRTQVSLNNYLSQIKGQEAKLRSYYAESIEFLSDKFVTIILVDAAFIIELLLRYGFPAFQDGNEYIFNEPWMIYDILPDLQMLENQLPFFILEDLFDPHKIFASTDDHPSIINLSYHFFRSSIYSEGIDDDLETRYFAEVEVQHFVDFIRTLCQPLDLKRGKLVIAPSITDLHRAGVKFRVGSTKNLFDIRFTDGVLEIPEIQIHDDTELIIRNLIAFEQCHCRNKYISDYSYIMDCFVNTKKDVAFLVKHGIVKHELGDSSRVSTLINKLGDGVVVDPRNFYFASICEDLNAYYGTTWHTWKANLRQNYLNTPWTIISVVAAVLLLLLTLIQTASSIVSIA
;
A
#
# COMPACT_ATOMS: atom_id res chain seq x y z
N MET A 1 35.49 19.68 -17.17
CA MET A 1 35.65 18.22 -17.15
C MET A 1 36.37 17.73 -15.90
N GLU A 2 37.10 18.58 -15.16
CA GLU A 2 37.66 18.28 -13.83
C GLU A 2 36.60 17.91 -12.77
N ASP A 3 35.34 18.30 -12.97
CA ASP A 3 34.23 17.94 -12.07
C ASP A 3 33.77 16.47 -12.17
N LEU A 4 34.22 15.72 -13.20
CA LEU A 4 33.88 14.29 -13.33
C LEU A 4 34.70 13.41 -12.38
N ASP A 5 35.94 13.80 -12.10
CA ASP A 5 36.88 13.02 -11.29
C ASP A 5 36.62 13.16 -9.78
N ASN A 6 35.80 14.15 -9.38
CA ASN A 6 35.40 14.42 -7.99
C ASN A 6 33.96 13.97 -7.66
N LEU A 7 33.30 13.24 -8.56
CA LEU A 7 31.96 12.70 -8.26
C LEU A 7 32.08 11.61 -7.19
N SER A 8 31.69 11.94 -5.96
CA SER A 8 31.59 10.96 -4.88
C SER A 8 30.61 9.85 -5.29
N ALA A 9 30.99 8.59 -5.09
CA ALA A 9 30.09 7.47 -5.26
C ALA A 9 28.83 7.67 -4.41
N LEU A 10 27.68 7.29 -4.96
CA LEU A 10 26.41 7.37 -4.23
C LEU A 10 26.46 6.41 -3.05
N SER A 11 25.99 6.86 -1.88
CA SER A 11 25.93 6.04 -0.67
C SER A 11 25.14 4.75 -0.91
N PRO A 12 25.66 3.58 -0.49
CA PRO A 12 24.91 2.32 -0.55
C PRO A 12 23.74 2.27 0.45
N PHE A 13 23.74 3.14 1.48
CA PHE A 13 22.69 3.21 2.50
C PHE A 13 21.50 4.10 2.12
N ARG A 14 21.53 4.70 0.93
CA ARG A 14 20.48 5.65 0.50
C ARG A 14 19.14 4.95 0.35
N CYS A 15 18.15 5.39 1.11
CA CYS A 15 16.77 4.90 1.03
C CYS A 15 15.70 5.98 1.22
N ILE A 16 16.06 7.20 1.65
CA ILE A 16 15.13 8.32 1.80
C ILE A 16 15.27 9.27 0.61
N TYR A 17 14.21 9.44 -0.17
CA TYR A 17 14.22 10.15 -1.45
C TYR A 17 13.21 11.31 -1.46
N ARG A 18 13.51 12.33 -2.27
CA ARG A 18 12.45 13.17 -2.85
C ARG A 18 11.65 12.36 -3.86
N VAL A 19 10.35 12.52 -3.82
CA VAL A 19 9.43 11.88 -4.75
C VAL A 19 9.66 12.48 -6.15
N PRO A 20 9.90 11.65 -7.18
CA PRO A 20 10.10 12.14 -8.54
C PRO A 20 8.91 12.97 -9.03
N GLU A 21 9.19 14.06 -9.76
CA GLU A 21 8.16 14.98 -10.27
C GLU A 21 7.04 14.27 -11.03
N ARG A 22 7.37 13.24 -11.82
CA ARG A 22 6.36 12.42 -12.54
C ARG A 22 5.27 11.84 -11.62
N LEU A 23 5.63 11.46 -10.39
CA LEU A 23 4.70 10.91 -9.40
C LEU A 23 4.03 12.02 -8.58
N ARG A 24 4.75 13.12 -8.34
CA ARG A 24 4.26 14.29 -7.59
C ARG A 24 3.07 14.96 -8.27
N HIS A 25 3.09 15.09 -9.61
CA HIS A 25 2.02 15.73 -10.39
C HIS A 25 0.63 15.08 -10.19
N GLY A 26 0.56 13.78 -9.87
CA GLY A 26 -0.72 13.10 -9.65
C GLY A 26 -1.44 13.58 -8.40
N ASN A 27 -0.71 13.81 -7.30
CA ASN A 27 -1.23 14.35 -6.04
C ASN A 27 -0.11 14.87 -5.13
N GLU A 28 0.20 16.16 -5.21
CA GLU A 28 1.29 16.77 -4.42
C GLU A 28 1.08 16.67 -2.90
N LYS A 29 -0.18 16.71 -2.46
CA LYS A 29 -0.53 16.67 -1.02
C LYS A 29 -0.19 15.31 -0.40
N SER A 30 -0.15 14.24 -1.18
CA SER A 30 0.22 12.90 -0.69
C SER A 30 1.70 12.80 -0.29
N TYR A 31 2.54 13.77 -0.65
CA TYR A 31 3.99 13.73 -0.40
C TYR A 31 4.49 14.93 0.42
N THR A 32 3.58 15.73 0.94
CA THR A 32 3.92 16.95 1.69
C THR A 32 3.27 16.86 3.07
N PRO A 33 4.03 16.84 4.17
CA PRO A 33 3.46 16.73 5.50
C PRO A 33 2.58 17.93 5.83
N GLN A 34 1.51 17.68 6.56
CA GLN A 34 0.48 18.67 6.88
C GLN A 34 0.59 19.19 8.32
N VAL A 35 1.03 18.35 9.26
CA VAL A 35 1.05 18.64 10.70
C VAL A 35 2.43 18.49 11.32
N VAL A 36 3.17 17.41 11.02
CA VAL A 36 4.46 17.12 11.64
C VAL A 36 5.58 16.92 10.63
N SER A 37 6.66 17.69 10.79
CA SER A 37 7.91 17.43 10.08
C SER A 37 8.76 16.43 10.86
N ILE A 38 9.27 15.41 10.16
CA ILE A 38 10.17 14.37 10.67
C ILE A 38 11.40 14.31 9.76
N GLY A 39 12.56 14.49 10.38
CA GLY A 39 13.83 14.55 9.69
C GLY A 39 14.05 15.88 8.98
N PRO A 40 15.16 15.99 8.24
CA PRO A 40 15.65 17.27 7.73
C PRO A 40 14.89 17.81 6.51
N LEU A 41 14.25 16.94 5.71
CA LEU A 41 13.72 17.31 4.37
C LEU A 41 12.58 18.33 4.42
N HIS A 42 11.80 18.35 5.49
CA HIS A 42 10.70 19.29 5.70
C HIS A 42 10.88 20.19 6.93
N HIS A 43 12.03 20.09 7.61
CA HIS A 43 12.31 20.87 8.80
C HIS A 43 12.33 22.38 8.50
N GLY A 44 11.72 23.17 9.37
CA GLY A 44 11.69 24.63 9.28
C GLY A 44 10.62 25.20 8.35
N LYS A 45 9.77 24.37 7.73
CA LYS A 45 8.60 24.86 6.99
C LYS A 45 7.59 25.51 7.95
N SER A 46 7.18 26.74 7.63
CA SER A 46 6.40 27.58 8.53
C SER A 46 5.07 26.96 8.98
N HIS A 47 4.40 26.21 8.10
CA HIS A 47 3.12 25.56 8.41
C HIS A 47 3.25 24.36 9.36
N LEU A 48 4.45 23.83 9.58
CA LEU A 48 4.72 22.69 10.46
C LEU A 48 5.27 23.11 11.84
N ASN A 49 5.53 24.40 12.05
CA ASN A 49 6.17 24.91 13.26
C ASN A 49 5.35 24.66 14.54
N ALA A 50 4.01 24.54 14.42
CA ALA A 50 3.14 24.29 15.57
C ALA A 50 3.52 23.00 16.31
N MET A 51 3.98 21.97 15.59
CA MET A 51 4.33 20.68 16.18
C MET A 51 5.73 20.66 16.81
N GLU A 52 6.62 21.61 16.47
CA GLU A 52 7.99 21.64 16.99
C GLU A 52 8.05 21.82 18.51
N GLU A 53 7.08 22.50 19.12
CA GLU A 53 6.99 22.61 20.58
C GLU A 53 6.56 21.28 21.22
N HIS A 54 5.60 20.58 20.62
CA HIS A 54 5.15 19.27 21.10
C HIS A 54 6.25 18.22 21.01
N LYS A 55 7.04 18.22 19.93
CA LYS A 55 8.22 17.33 19.81
C LYS A 55 9.23 17.56 20.94
N LYS A 56 9.45 18.80 21.36
CA LYS A 56 10.33 19.12 22.52
C LYS A 56 9.76 18.63 23.85
N ARG A 57 8.43 18.68 24.02
CA ARG A 57 7.75 18.10 25.20
C ARG A 57 7.97 16.58 25.25
N TYR A 58 7.83 15.92 24.10
CA TYR A 58 8.11 14.48 23.97
C TYR A 58 9.58 14.17 24.24
N LEU A 59 10.53 14.97 23.72
CA LEU A 59 11.94 14.81 24.07
C LEU A 59 12.19 14.91 25.58
N ARG A 60 11.58 15.89 26.26
CA ARG A 60 11.71 16.01 27.72
C ARG A 60 11.19 14.76 28.44
N ASP A 61 10.05 14.25 28.02
CA ASP A 61 9.44 13.07 28.63
C ASP A 61 10.29 11.81 28.35
N PHE A 62 10.82 11.67 27.12
CA PHE A 62 11.78 10.62 26.73
C PHE A 62 13.03 10.63 27.61
N LEU A 63 13.66 11.79 27.81
CA LEU A 63 14.82 11.95 28.71
C LEU A 63 14.47 11.56 30.16
N GLY A 64 13.24 11.91 30.59
CA GLY A 64 12.71 11.53 31.90
C GLY A 64 12.49 10.03 32.05
N ARG A 65 12.07 9.32 31.00
CA ARG A 65 11.89 7.85 31.06
C ARG A 65 13.21 7.11 31.04
N THR A 66 14.14 7.53 30.20
CA THR A 66 15.41 6.83 30.01
C THR A 66 16.43 7.17 31.08
N GLN A 67 16.27 8.30 31.78
CA GLN A 67 17.24 8.84 32.75
C GLN A 67 18.63 9.08 32.13
N VAL A 68 18.70 9.24 30.81
CA VAL A 68 19.91 9.57 30.06
C VAL A 68 19.96 11.07 29.79
N SER A 69 21.14 11.68 29.93
CA SER A 69 21.29 13.12 29.71
C SER A 69 21.16 13.50 28.22
N LEU A 70 20.67 14.71 27.95
CA LEU A 70 20.59 15.27 26.61
C LEU A 70 21.95 15.21 25.87
N ASN A 71 23.04 15.55 26.57
CA ASN A 71 24.38 15.57 25.98
C ASN A 71 24.85 14.18 25.56
N ASN A 72 24.50 13.13 26.31
CA ASN A 72 24.86 11.76 25.95
C ASN A 72 24.20 11.35 24.62
N TYR A 73 22.92 11.66 24.44
CA TYR A 73 22.23 11.38 23.18
C TYR A 73 22.76 12.22 22.02
N LEU A 74 23.04 13.51 22.24
CA LEU A 74 23.65 14.36 21.21
C LEU A 74 25.02 13.80 20.79
N SER A 75 25.86 13.37 21.74
CA SER A 75 27.15 12.73 21.43
C SER A 75 27.00 11.42 20.68
N GLN A 76 26.03 10.57 21.07
CA GLN A 76 25.74 9.31 20.38
C GLN A 76 25.34 9.54 18.92
N ILE A 77 24.38 10.45 18.66
CA ILE A 77 23.92 10.78 17.31
C ILE A 77 25.03 11.43 16.49
N LYS A 78 25.82 12.32 17.10
CA LYS A 78 26.96 12.98 16.44
C LYS A 78 28.02 11.98 15.97
N GLY A 79 28.25 10.91 16.74
CA GLY A 79 29.11 9.79 16.33
C GLY A 79 28.62 9.06 15.08
N GLN A 80 27.33 9.17 14.75
CA GLN A 80 26.69 8.50 13.62
C GLN A 80 26.23 9.45 12.50
N GLU A 81 26.59 10.74 12.58
CA GLU A 81 26.09 11.77 11.67
C GLU A 81 26.36 11.45 10.20
N ALA A 82 27.58 10.99 9.87
CA ALA A 82 27.93 10.63 8.51
C ALA A 82 27.04 9.49 7.97
N LYS A 83 26.77 8.47 8.79
CA LYS A 83 25.86 7.36 8.45
C LYS A 83 24.45 7.90 8.25
N LEU A 84 23.91 8.69 9.19
CA LEU A 84 22.57 9.28 9.10
C LEU A 84 22.36 10.09 7.82
N ARG A 85 23.32 10.96 7.48
CA ARG A 85 23.26 11.76 6.24
C ARG A 85 23.29 10.90 4.99
N SER A 86 23.99 9.76 5.03
CA SER A 86 24.15 8.85 3.90
C SER A 86 22.86 8.10 3.50
N TYR A 87 21.82 8.11 4.35
CA TYR A 87 20.50 7.55 4.05
C TYR A 87 19.66 8.46 3.15
N TYR A 88 19.95 9.77 3.14
CA TYR A 88 19.24 10.74 2.31
C TYR A 88 19.84 10.79 0.90
N ALA A 89 18.97 10.81 -0.11
CA ALA A 89 19.38 10.87 -1.50
C ALA A 89 19.99 12.23 -1.88
N GLU A 90 19.47 13.30 -1.27
CA GLU A 90 19.96 14.67 -1.42
C GLU A 90 20.91 15.06 -0.29
N SER A 91 21.80 16.02 -0.58
CA SER A 91 22.69 16.59 0.43
C SER A 91 21.88 17.40 1.44
N ILE A 92 22.01 17.05 2.71
CA ILE A 92 21.38 17.79 3.81
C ILE A 92 22.25 18.98 4.22
N GLU A 93 21.78 20.20 3.98
CA GLU A 93 22.58 21.43 4.15
C GLU A 93 22.60 21.99 5.59
N PHE A 94 22.08 21.27 6.58
CA PHE A 94 22.18 21.70 7.97
C PHE A 94 23.60 21.55 8.52
N LEU A 95 24.05 22.54 9.30
CA LEU A 95 25.24 22.41 10.14
C LEU A 95 25.10 21.22 11.10
N SER A 96 26.23 20.58 11.44
CA SER A 96 26.30 19.37 12.28
C SER A 96 25.43 19.44 13.54
N ASP A 97 25.62 20.47 14.38
CA ASP A 97 24.88 20.58 15.65
C ASP A 97 23.36 20.74 15.44
N LYS A 98 22.97 21.46 14.38
CA LYS A 98 21.56 21.63 14.03
C LYS A 98 20.96 20.33 13.50
N PHE A 99 21.68 19.61 12.63
CA PHE A 99 21.25 18.31 12.11
C PHE A 99 21.06 17.30 13.24
N VAL A 100 22.07 17.14 14.10
CA VAL A 100 22.03 16.22 15.26
C VAL A 100 20.84 16.55 16.18
N THR A 101 20.57 17.84 16.40
CA THR A 101 19.41 18.27 17.21
C THR A 101 18.08 17.91 16.55
N ILE A 102 17.93 18.07 15.23
CA ILE A 102 16.73 17.67 14.49
C ILE A 102 16.49 16.18 14.66
N ILE A 103 17.52 15.36 14.41
CA ILE A 103 17.42 13.91 14.52
C ILE A 103 17.01 13.49 15.94
N LEU A 104 17.62 14.08 16.98
CA LEU A 104 17.29 13.73 18.37
C LEU A 104 15.83 14.06 18.72
N VAL A 105 15.39 15.28 18.41
CA VAL A 105 14.03 15.73 18.73
C VAL A 105 13.00 14.86 18.01
N ASP A 106 13.23 14.56 16.74
CA ASP A 106 12.29 13.82 15.91
C ASP A 106 12.28 12.32 16.26
N ALA A 107 13.44 11.72 16.54
CA ALA A 107 13.52 10.34 16.98
C ALA A 107 12.87 10.14 18.35
N ALA A 108 13.14 11.03 19.32
CA ALA A 108 12.50 10.98 20.63
C ALA A 108 10.98 11.17 20.53
N PHE A 109 10.52 12.06 19.66
CA PHE A 109 9.09 12.22 19.38
C PHE A 109 8.46 10.92 18.85
N ILE A 110 9.07 10.29 17.86
CA ILE A 110 8.56 9.02 17.31
C ILE A 110 8.53 7.92 18.37
N ILE A 111 9.62 7.74 19.13
CA ILE A 111 9.71 6.70 20.15
C ILE A 111 8.62 6.90 21.23
N GLU A 112 8.45 8.12 21.73
CA GLU A 112 7.40 8.43 22.70
C GLU A 112 6.00 8.26 22.12
N LEU A 113 5.77 8.64 20.85
CA LEU A 113 4.49 8.44 20.17
C LEU A 113 4.13 6.95 20.10
N LEU A 114 5.08 6.12 19.67
CA LEU A 114 4.93 4.67 19.59
C LEU A 114 4.67 4.04 20.96
N LEU A 115 5.43 4.46 21.99
CA LEU A 115 5.24 4.00 23.37
C LEU A 115 3.85 4.33 23.91
N ARG A 116 3.38 5.56 23.70
CA ARG A 116 2.07 6.00 24.18
C ARG A 116 0.92 5.34 23.43
N TYR A 117 1.09 5.05 22.14
CA TYR A 117 0.10 4.28 21.39
C TYR A 117 0.00 2.83 21.91
N GLY A 118 1.14 2.15 22.10
CA GLY A 118 1.18 0.77 22.57
C GLY A 118 0.81 0.61 24.06
N PHE A 119 1.13 1.61 24.88
CA PHE A 119 0.93 1.60 26.33
C PHE A 119 0.18 2.84 26.79
N PRO A 120 -1.17 2.79 26.91
CA PRO A 120 -1.97 3.92 27.36
C PRO A 120 -1.57 4.48 28.74
N ALA A 121 -0.91 3.67 29.59
CA ALA A 121 -0.36 4.10 30.87
C ALA A 121 0.71 5.21 30.75
N PHE A 122 1.28 5.41 29.56
CA PHE A 122 2.24 6.47 29.28
C PHE A 122 1.61 7.77 28.79
N GLN A 123 0.30 7.78 28.50
CA GLN A 123 -0.43 8.97 28.09
C GLN A 123 -0.74 9.86 29.30
N ASP A 124 -0.52 11.16 29.17
CA ASP A 124 -1.01 12.16 30.13
C ASP A 124 -2.42 12.60 29.70
N GLY A 125 -3.34 12.78 30.65
CA GLY A 125 -4.72 13.20 30.36
C GLY A 125 -4.83 14.61 29.74
N ASN A 126 -3.77 15.42 29.78
CA ASN A 126 -3.71 16.75 29.17
C ASN A 126 -3.04 16.77 27.77
N GLU A 127 -2.85 15.61 27.14
CA GLU A 127 -2.17 15.49 25.86
C GLU A 127 -3.12 15.49 24.66
N TYR A 128 -3.00 16.48 23.78
CA TYR A 128 -3.86 16.67 22.60
C TYR A 128 -3.64 15.67 21.44
N ILE A 129 -2.57 14.87 21.49
CA ILE A 129 -2.27 13.91 20.42
C ILE A 129 -3.18 12.67 20.54
N PHE A 130 -3.25 12.08 21.73
CA PHE A 130 -4.07 10.89 22.00
C PHE A 130 -5.41 11.20 22.67
N ASN A 131 -5.58 12.35 23.29
CA ASN A 131 -6.87 12.80 23.82
C ASN A 131 -7.46 13.89 22.91
N GLU A 132 -8.69 14.32 23.20
CA GLU A 132 -9.38 15.38 22.45
C GLU A 132 -8.43 16.58 22.19
N PRO A 133 -8.19 16.96 20.92
CA PRO A 133 -8.97 16.70 19.71
C PRO A 133 -8.53 15.50 18.83
N TRP A 134 -7.73 14.56 19.32
CA TRP A 134 -7.30 13.34 18.60
C TRP A 134 -6.36 13.61 17.42
N MET A 135 -5.35 14.46 17.61
CA MET A 135 -4.41 14.84 16.54
C MET A 135 -3.61 13.66 15.96
N ILE A 136 -3.63 12.50 16.61
CA ILE A 136 -3.01 11.28 16.09
C ILE A 136 -3.47 10.95 14.66
N TYR A 137 -4.73 11.23 14.31
CA TYR A 137 -5.26 10.99 12.96
C TYR A 137 -4.66 11.92 11.90
N ASP A 138 -4.16 13.10 12.30
CA ASP A 138 -3.45 14.00 11.39
C ASP A 138 -1.95 13.72 11.35
N ILE A 139 -1.38 13.16 12.43
CA ILE A 139 0.05 12.81 12.54
C ILE A 139 0.35 11.51 11.79
N LEU A 140 -0.51 10.50 11.89
CA LEU A 140 -0.28 9.18 11.32
C LEU A 140 0.03 9.24 9.80
N PRO A 141 -0.75 9.96 8.95
CA PRO A 141 -0.43 10.06 7.53
C PRO A 141 0.93 10.68 7.23
N ASP A 142 1.34 11.69 8.00
CA ASP A 142 2.64 12.35 7.83
C ASP A 142 3.81 11.41 8.11
N LEU A 143 3.66 10.44 9.03
CA LEU A 143 4.68 9.43 9.33
C LEU A 143 4.84 8.37 8.21
N GLN A 144 3.90 8.32 7.27
CA GLN A 144 3.88 7.38 6.16
C GLN A 144 4.37 8.00 4.84
N MET A 145 4.84 9.24 4.88
CA MET A 145 5.34 9.95 3.70
C MET A 145 6.83 9.70 3.49
N LEU A 146 7.23 9.34 2.26
CA LEU A 146 8.63 9.03 1.92
C LEU A 146 9.59 10.20 2.20
N GLU A 147 9.13 11.44 2.02
CA GLU A 147 9.94 12.65 2.26
C GLU A 147 9.98 13.08 3.74
N ASN A 148 9.31 12.35 4.63
CA ASN A 148 9.14 12.70 6.03
C ASN A 148 9.62 11.58 6.95
N GLN A 149 10.83 11.05 6.68
CA GLN A 149 11.35 9.84 7.32
C GLN A 149 12.67 10.10 8.06
N LEU A 150 12.89 9.27 9.09
CA LEU A 150 14.19 9.01 9.69
C LEU A 150 14.66 7.60 9.33
N PRO A 151 15.99 7.37 9.23
CA PRO A 151 16.54 6.02 9.18
C PRO A 151 16.09 5.21 10.39
N PHE A 152 15.53 4.01 10.19
CA PHE A 152 14.94 3.22 11.26
C PHE A 152 15.96 2.86 12.36
N PHE A 153 17.20 2.58 11.97
CA PHE A 153 18.29 2.22 12.90
C PHE A 153 18.50 3.25 14.02
N ILE A 154 18.21 4.55 13.79
CA ILE A 154 18.40 5.55 14.83
C ILE A 154 17.34 5.43 15.92
N LEU A 155 16.16 4.90 15.59
CA LEU A 155 15.12 4.63 16.57
C LEU A 155 15.52 3.43 17.43
N GLU A 156 16.09 2.39 16.81
CA GLU A 156 16.64 1.21 17.49
C GLU A 156 17.78 1.59 18.44
N ASP A 157 18.75 2.37 17.96
CA ASP A 157 19.93 2.77 18.73
C ASP A 157 19.61 3.63 19.96
N LEU A 158 18.57 4.46 19.86
CA LEU A 158 18.16 5.36 20.95
C LEU A 158 17.19 4.71 21.93
N PHE A 159 16.51 3.65 21.51
CA PHE A 159 15.50 2.95 22.29
C PHE A 159 16.11 1.80 23.10
N ASP A 160 16.08 1.95 24.42
CA ASP A 160 16.56 0.94 25.37
C ASP A 160 15.37 0.50 26.25
N PRO A 161 14.72 -0.63 25.95
CA PRO A 161 13.52 -1.05 26.66
C PRO A 161 13.80 -1.39 28.12
N HIS A 162 15.02 -1.81 28.48
CA HIS A 162 15.37 -2.13 29.86
C HIS A 162 15.39 -0.90 30.77
N LYS A 163 15.69 0.29 30.22
CA LYS A 163 15.61 1.55 30.97
C LYS A 163 14.17 2.00 31.21
N ILE A 164 13.29 1.74 30.24
CA ILE A 164 11.90 2.22 30.25
C ILE A 164 10.98 1.25 31.02
N PHE A 165 11.21 -0.05 30.86
CA PHE A 165 10.40 -1.14 31.39
C PHE A 165 11.14 -1.95 32.45
N ALA A 166 11.94 -1.30 33.31
CA ALA A 166 12.83 -1.96 34.28
C ALA A 166 12.15 -2.93 35.26
N SER A 167 10.81 -2.98 35.31
CA SER A 167 10.00 -3.80 36.22
C SER A 167 9.23 -4.94 35.53
N THR A 168 9.41 -5.15 34.22
CA THR A 168 8.73 -6.21 33.46
C THR A 168 9.73 -7.15 32.80
N ASP A 169 9.40 -8.44 32.71
CA ASP A 169 10.22 -9.43 31.99
C ASP A 169 9.99 -9.38 30.47
N ASP A 170 8.88 -8.79 30.03
CA ASP A 170 8.58 -8.56 28.63
C ASP A 170 8.97 -7.14 28.22
N HIS A 171 9.71 -7.04 27.12
CA HIS A 171 10.33 -5.82 26.62
C HIS A 171 10.01 -5.67 25.13
N PRO A 172 9.13 -4.73 24.76
CA PRO A 172 8.80 -4.53 23.36
C PRO A 172 10.01 -3.99 22.61
N SER A 173 10.24 -4.46 21.38
CA SER A 173 11.18 -3.84 20.45
C SER A 173 10.54 -2.63 19.76
N ILE A 174 11.34 -1.76 19.15
CA ILE A 174 10.81 -0.65 18.33
C ILE A 174 10.04 -1.18 17.10
N ILE A 175 10.42 -2.35 16.58
CA ILE A 175 9.70 -3.05 15.50
C ILE A 175 8.31 -3.46 15.98
N ASN A 176 8.19 -4.07 17.16
CA ASN A 176 6.90 -4.49 17.71
C ASN A 176 5.99 -3.27 17.96
N LEU A 177 6.55 -2.19 18.50
CA LEU A 177 5.81 -0.93 18.67
C LEU A 177 5.34 -0.35 17.33
N SER A 178 6.20 -0.35 16.32
CA SER A 178 5.88 0.15 14.97
C SER A 178 4.81 -0.71 14.29
N TYR A 179 4.86 -2.03 14.48
CA TYR A 179 3.84 -2.94 13.99
C TYR A 179 2.46 -2.58 14.55
N HIS A 180 2.34 -2.50 15.88
CA HIS A 180 1.05 -2.15 16.50
C HIS A 180 0.53 -0.79 16.05
N PHE A 181 1.43 0.16 15.80
CA PHE A 181 1.09 1.49 15.31
C PHE A 181 0.59 1.51 13.86
N PHE A 182 1.22 0.74 12.96
CA PHE A 182 0.92 0.76 11.52
C PHE A 182 0.08 -0.42 11.01
N ARG A 183 -0.27 -1.40 11.85
CA ARG A 183 -1.06 -2.58 11.43
C ARG A 183 -2.43 -2.24 10.85
N SER A 184 -3.00 -1.07 11.19
CA SER A 184 -4.26 -0.60 10.60
C SER A 184 -4.07 0.08 9.25
N SER A 185 -2.86 0.56 8.95
CA SER A 185 -2.54 1.24 7.69
C SER A 185 -2.44 0.29 6.50
N ILE A 186 -2.41 -1.01 6.76
CA ILE A 186 -2.38 -2.06 5.75
C ILE A 186 -3.35 -3.12 6.20
N TYR A 187 -4.15 -3.64 5.28
CA TYR A 187 -5.19 -4.68 5.44
C TYR A 187 -4.66 -6.06 5.92
N SER A 188 -3.61 -6.05 6.74
CA SER A 188 -2.89 -7.16 7.35
C SER A 188 -3.54 -7.72 8.61
N GLU A 189 -4.79 -7.34 8.94
CA GLU A 189 -5.48 -7.89 10.11
C GLU A 189 -5.43 -9.43 10.09
N GLY A 190 -4.75 -10.10 11.02
CA GLY A 190 -4.78 -11.57 11.09
C GLY A 190 -3.62 -12.30 10.41
N ILE A 191 -2.48 -11.65 10.25
CA ILE A 191 -1.20 -12.36 10.36
C ILE A 191 -1.03 -12.75 11.85
N ASP A 192 -0.55 -13.96 12.11
CA ASP A 192 -0.28 -14.47 13.46
C ASP A 192 0.93 -13.73 14.07
N ASP A 193 0.77 -13.16 15.27
CA ASP A 193 1.80 -12.39 16.00
C ASP A 193 3.13 -13.19 16.11
N ASP A 194 3.09 -14.53 16.15
CA ASP A 194 4.27 -15.42 16.24
C ASP A 194 4.98 -15.66 14.89
N LEU A 195 4.31 -15.44 13.76
CA LEU A 195 4.93 -15.49 12.43
C LEU A 195 5.65 -14.17 12.10
N GLU A 196 5.15 -13.05 12.61
CA GLU A 196 5.70 -11.71 12.36
C GLU A 196 7.01 -11.46 13.11
N THR A 197 7.07 -11.86 14.39
CA THR A 197 8.31 -11.74 15.18
C THR A 197 9.47 -12.47 14.50
N ARG A 198 9.19 -13.61 13.85
CA ARG A 198 10.18 -14.34 13.04
C ARG A 198 10.46 -13.67 11.69
N TYR A 199 9.44 -13.12 11.04
CA TYR A 199 9.59 -12.43 9.76
C TYR A 199 10.51 -11.20 9.87
N PHE A 200 10.35 -10.41 10.94
CA PHE A 200 11.15 -9.20 11.15
C PHE A 200 12.53 -9.45 11.77
N ALA A 201 12.77 -10.63 12.36
CA ALA A 201 14.10 -10.98 12.83
C ALA A 201 15.13 -11.10 11.69
N GLU A 202 14.67 -11.31 10.45
CA GLU A 202 15.52 -11.53 9.27
C GLU A 202 15.53 -10.35 8.27
N VAL A 203 14.70 -9.32 8.48
CA VAL A 203 14.55 -8.20 7.54
C VAL A 203 15.05 -6.90 8.15
N GLU A 204 16.07 -6.30 7.52
CA GLU A 204 16.55 -4.97 7.88
C GLU A 204 15.60 -3.89 7.35
N VAL A 205 14.87 -3.24 8.26
CA VAL A 205 13.94 -2.16 7.95
C VAL A 205 14.70 -0.86 7.73
N GLN A 206 14.46 -0.16 6.62
CA GLN A 206 15.16 1.09 6.31
C GLN A 206 14.53 2.33 6.98
N HIS A 207 13.20 2.43 6.95
CA HIS A 207 12.37 3.50 7.54
C HIS A 207 10.89 3.05 7.50
N PHE A 208 9.94 3.84 8.00
CA PHE A 208 8.54 3.40 8.12
C PHE A 208 7.85 3.09 6.79
N VAL A 209 8.14 3.83 5.70
CA VAL A 209 7.57 3.48 4.39
C VAL A 209 8.05 2.09 3.91
N ASP A 210 9.30 1.71 4.18
CA ASP A 210 9.83 0.39 3.86
C ASP A 210 9.28 -0.69 4.81
N PHE A 211 9.09 -0.35 6.09
CA PHE A 211 8.41 -1.22 7.06
C PHE A 211 7.00 -1.59 6.60
N ILE A 212 6.19 -0.58 6.25
CA ILE A 212 4.83 -0.73 5.72
C ILE A 212 4.89 -1.55 4.43
N ARG A 213 5.81 -1.25 3.52
CA ARG A 213 5.98 -2.05 2.31
C ARG A 213 6.25 -3.53 2.62
N THR A 214 7.11 -3.82 3.58
CA THR A 214 7.48 -5.19 3.98
C THR A 214 6.29 -5.98 4.52
N LEU A 215 5.40 -5.32 5.28
CA LEU A 215 4.13 -5.91 5.72
C LEU A 215 3.22 -6.32 4.54
N CYS A 216 3.37 -5.68 3.37
CA CYS A 216 2.66 -6.02 2.15
C CYS A 216 3.37 -7.10 1.30
N GLN A 217 4.47 -7.70 1.73
CA GLN A 217 5.24 -8.53 0.80
C GLN A 217 4.47 -9.80 0.35
N PRO A 218 4.38 -10.08 -0.97
CA PRO A 218 3.77 -11.30 -1.48
C PRO A 218 4.62 -12.54 -1.16
N LEU A 219 3.95 -13.69 -0.96
CA LEU A 219 4.58 -14.97 -0.58
C LEU A 219 5.26 -15.69 -1.76
N ASP A 220 4.82 -15.48 -3.00
CA ASP A 220 5.37 -16.13 -4.19
C ASP A 220 5.60 -15.09 -5.31
N LEU A 221 6.85 -14.91 -5.74
CA LEU A 221 7.23 -13.92 -6.75
C LEU A 221 7.34 -14.56 -8.14
N LYS A 222 6.24 -15.12 -8.65
CA LYS A 222 6.15 -15.49 -10.06
C LYS A 222 5.98 -14.23 -10.90
N ARG A 223 6.78 -14.10 -11.95
CA ARG A 223 6.83 -12.90 -12.79
C ARG A 223 6.85 -13.29 -14.25
N GLY A 224 6.32 -12.41 -15.08
CA GLY A 224 6.30 -12.62 -16.52
C GLY A 224 6.15 -11.34 -17.32
N LYS A 225 5.81 -11.50 -18.58
CA LYS A 225 5.60 -10.38 -19.49
C LYS A 225 4.28 -9.69 -19.16
N LEU A 226 4.29 -8.37 -19.17
CA LEU A 226 3.08 -7.58 -19.00
C LEU A 226 2.08 -7.86 -20.13
N VAL A 227 0.85 -8.18 -19.73
CA VAL A 227 -0.31 -8.30 -20.61
C VAL A 227 -1.44 -7.49 -19.99
N ILE A 228 -2.11 -6.68 -20.81
CA ILE A 228 -3.22 -5.83 -20.35
C ILE A 228 -4.41 -6.72 -20.00
N ALA A 229 -4.91 -6.61 -18.77
CA ALA A 229 -6.11 -7.34 -18.34
C ALA A 229 -7.38 -6.65 -18.86
N PRO A 230 -8.44 -7.40 -19.22
CA PRO A 230 -9.75 -6.81 -19.46
C PRO A 230 -10.36 -6.23 -18.17
N SER A 231 -11.27 -5.26 -18.32
CA SER A 231 -11.97 -4.65 -17.19
C SER A 231 -12.91 -5.62 -16.48
N ILE A 232 -13.28 -5.34 -15.22
CA ILE A 232 -14.24 -6.16 -14.47
C ILE A 232 -15.56 -6.31 -15.24
N THR A 233 -16.06 -5.23 -15.83
CA THR A 233 -17.28 -5.27 -16.64
C THR A 233 -17.13 -6.20 -17.86
N ASP A 234 -15.99 -6.17 -18.55
CA ASP A 234 -15.76 -7.01 -19.74
C ASP A 234 -15.56 -8.48 -19.38
N LEU A 235 -14.81 -8.75 -18.31
CA LEU A 235 -14.67 -10.10 -17.75
C LEU A 235 -16.02 -10.68 -17.34
N HIS A 236 -16.86 -9.89 -16.67
CA HIS A 236 -18.22 -10.30 -16.31
C HIS A 236 -19.08 -10.62 -17.55
N ARG A 237 -19.00 -9.81 -18.61
CA ARG A 237 -19.69 -10.07 -19.88
C ARG A 237 -19.19 -11.33 -20.59
N ALA A 238 -17.91 -11.66 -20.44
CA ALA A 238 -17.33 -12.91 -20.93
C ALA A 238 -17.71 -14.14 -20.06
N GLY A 239 -18.45 -13.94 -18.97
CA GLY A 239 -18.93 -15.00 -18.09
C GLY A 239 -17.95 -15.40 -16.99
N VAL A 240 -16.96 -14.56 -16.68
CA VAL A 240 -16.14 -14.72 -15.47
C VAL A 240 -17.02 -14.51 -14.23
N LYS A 241 -16.86 -15.38 -13.25
CA LYS A 241 -17.50 -15.26 -11.93
C LYS A 241 -16.52 -14.61 -10.97
N PHE A 242 -17.04 -13.89 -9.97
CA PHE A 242 -16.21 -13.16 -9.02
C PHE A 242 -16.51 -13.62 -7.60
N ARG A 243 -15.47 -13.73 -6.79
CA ARG A 243 -15.54 -14.08 -5.36
C ARG A 243 -14.51 -13.30 -4.57
N VAL A 244 -14.83 -13.08 -3.29
CA VAL A 244 -13.84 -12.60 -2.31
C VAL A 244 -12.83 -13.71 -2.07
N GLY A 245 -11.54 -13.37 -2.17
CA GLY A 245 -10.43 -14.28 -1.88
C GLY A 245 -10.40 -14.68 -0.41
N SER A 246 -9.88 -15.87 -0.12
CA SER A 246 -9.79 -16.39 1.25
C SER A 246 -8.66 -15.76 2.07
N THR A 247 -7.72 -15.09 1.41
CA THR A 247 -6.54 -14.49 2.05
C THR A 247 -6.71 -12.98 2.17
N LYS A 248 -6.02 -12.39 3.14
CA LYS A 248 -5.97 -10.94 3.35
C LYS A 248 -4.77 -10.28 2.65
N ASN A 249 -3.95 -11.08 1.96
CA ASN A 249 -2.84 -10.58 1.18
C ASN A 249 -3.40 -9.99 -0.13
N LEU A 250 -3.31 -8.66 -0.29
CA LEU A 250 -3.82 -7.94 -1.48
C LEU A 250 -3.30 -8.45 -2.82
N PHE A 251 -2.11 -9.08 -2.84
CA PHE A 251 -1.46 -9.56 -4.06
C PHE A 251 -1.92 -10.97 -4.47
N ASP A 252 -2.74 -11.64 -3.66
CA ASP A 252 -3.19 -13.02 -3.90
C ASP A 252 -4.45 -13.08 -4.77
N ILE A 253 -4.35 -12.50 -5.97
CA ILE A 253 -5.41 -12.55 -6.99
C ILE A 253 -5.29 -13.87 -7.76
N ARG A 254 -6.37 -14.65 -7.81
CA ARG A 254 -6.36 -15.98 -8.42
C ARG A 254 -7.47 -16.14 -9.45
N PHE A 255 -7.17 -16.85 -10.53
CA PHE A 255 -8.18 -17.24 -11.50
C PHE A 255 -8.12 -18.74 -11.72
N THR A 256 -9.25 -19.40 -11.50
CA THR A 256 -9.35 -20.86 -11.67
C THR A 256 -10.75 -21.21 -12.14
N ASP A 257 -10.84 -22.01 -13.20
CA ASP A 257 -12.11 -22.51 -13.75
C ASP A 257 -13.18 -21.42 -14.02
N GLY A 258 -12.74 -20.25 -14.53
CA GLY A 258 -13.64 -19.13 -14.84
C GLY A 258 -14.09 -18.33 -13.62
N VAL A 259 -13.48 -18.54 -12.45
CA VAL A 259 -13.71 -17.79 -11.21
C VAL A 259 -12.49 -16.94 -10.91
N LEU A 260 -12.67 -15.63 -10.83
CA LEU A 260 -11.68 -14.67 -10.37
C LEU A 260 -11.90 -14.38 -8.87
N GLU A 261 -10.92 -14.74 -8.06
CA GLU A 261 -10.86 -14.47 -6.64
C GLU A 261 -9.95 -13.25 -6.42
N ILE A 262 -10.52 -12.22 -5.81
CA ILE A 262 -9.81 -10.99 -5.45
C ILE A 262 -9.92 -10.82 -3.94
N PRO A 263 -8.80 -10.62 -3.22
CA PRO A 263 -8.82 -10.29 -1.79
C PRO A 263 -9.76 -9.12 -1.49
N GLU A 264 -10.35 -9.09 -0.30
CA GLU A 264 -11.16 -7.94 0.12
C GLU A 264 -10.28 -6.68 0.19
N ILE A 265 -10.73 -5.61 -0.47
CA ILE A 265 -10.08 -4.30 -0.50
C ILE A 265 -10.97 -3.34 0.27
N GLN A 266 -10.46 -2.79 1.36
CA GLN A 266 -11.10 -1.65 2.02
C GLN A 266 -10.47 -0.37 1.46
N ILE A 267 -11.23 0.73 1.36
CA ILE A 267 -10.74 2.00 0.82
C ILE A 267 -11.27 3.12 1.71
N HIS A 268 -10.32 3.80 2.36
CA HIS A 268 -10.53 4.94 3.25
C HIS A 268 -9.91 6.21 2.63
N ASP A 269 -10.09 7.35 3.29
CA ASP A 269 -9.61 8.66 2.79
C ASP A 269 -8.06 8.74 2.71
N ASP A 270 -7.32 7.97 3.51
CA ASP A 270 -5.86 7.92 3.57
C ASP A 270 -5.23 6.90 2.58
N THR A 271 -6.04 6.02 1.99
CA THR A 271 -5.57 4.91 1.13
C THR A 271 -4.75 5.39 -0.06
N GLU A 272 -5.13 6.52 -0.67
CA GLU A 272 -4.37 7.12 -1.78
C GLU A 272 -2.97 7.54 -1.35
N LEU A 273 -2.85 8.19 -0.19
CA LEU A 273 -1.58 8.68 0.35
C LEU A 273 -0.63 7.52 0.62
N ILE A 274 -1.13 6.48 1.29
CA ILE A 274 -0.32 5.31 1.66
C ILE A 274 0.21 4.62 0.41
N ILE A 275 -0.67 4.25 -0.54
CA ILE A 275 -0.26 3.54 -1.75
C ILE A 275 0.71 4.39 -2.59
N ARG A 276 0.48 5.70 -2.73
CA ARG A 276 1.38 6.58 -3.47
C ARG A 276 2.79 6.64 -2.89
N ASN A 277 2.93 6.69 -1.57
CA ASN A 277 4.24 6.69 -0.91
C ASN A 277 4.96 5.35 -1.04
N LEU A 278 4.22 4.23 -0.96
CA LEU A 278 4.78 2.90 -1.22
C LEU A 278 5.27 2.76 -2.67
N ILE A 279 4.47 3.22 -3.65
CA ILE A 279 4.87 3.25 -5.06
C ILE A 279 6.10 4.14 -5.25
N ALA A 280 6.13 5.33 -4.65
CA ALA A 280 7.28 6.23 -4.77
C ALA A 280 8.56 5.56 -4.27
N PHE A 281 8.50 4.88 -3.13
CA PHE A 281 9.64 4.15 -2.59
C PHE A 281 10.06 2.98 -3.50
N GLU A 282 9.11 2.18 -4.00
CA GLU A 282 9.41 1.10 -4.96
C GLU A 282 10.09 1.60 -6.23
N GLN A 283 9.65 2.74 -6.73
CA GLN A 283 10.14 3.35 -7.97
C GLN A 283 11.54 3.96 -7.81
N CYS A 284 11.92 4.35 -6.59
CA CYS A 284 13.21 4.95 -6.27
C CYS A 284 14.25 3.94 -5.79
N HIS A 285 13.83 2.90 -5.06
CA HIS A 285 14.74 2.04 -4.29
C HIS A 285 14.64 0.56 -4.63
N CYS A 286 13.43 0.03 -4.84
CA CYS A 286 13.22 -1.41 -4.86
C CYS A 286 13.42 -2.02 -6.26
N ARG A 287 14.03 -3.22 -6.29
CA ARG A 287 14.04 -4.06 -7.50
C ARG A 287 12.66 -4.69 -7.78
N ASN A 288 11.98 -5.09 -6.71
CA ASN A 288 10.65 -5.70 -6.77
C ASN A 288 9.58 -4.61 -6.59
N LYS A 289 8.70 -4.47 -7.58
CA LYS A 289 7.69 -3.40 -7.67
C LYS A 289 6.25 -3.90 -7.57
N TYR A 290 5.95 -4.75 -6.57
CA TYR A 290 4.64 -5.41 -6.50
C TYR A 290 3.50 -4.46 -6.14
N ILE A 291 3.75 -3.36 -5.40
CA ILE A 291 2.74 -2.32 -5.17
C ILE A 291 2.44 -1.57 -6.47
N SER A 292 3.50 -1.24 -7.24
CA SER A 292 3.36 -0.61 -8.56
C SER A 292 2.60 -1.53 -9.52
N ASP A 293 2.95 -2.81 -9.58
CA ASP A 293 2.27 -3.81 -10.40
C ASP A 293 0.80 -3.98 -9.97
N TYR A 294 0.52 -3.91 -8.67
CA TYR A 294 -0.85 -3.96 -8.12
C TYR A 294 -1.67 -2.74 -8.52
N SER A 295 -1.12 -1.53 -8.40
CA SER A 295 -1.80 -0.32 -8.86
C SER A 295 -2.17 -0.39 -10.34
N TYR A 296 -1.31 -0.99 -11.17
CA TYR A 296 -1.55 -1.17 -12.59
C TYR A 296 -2.67 -2.18 -12.89
N ILE A 297 -2.68 -3.36 -12.27
CA ILE A 297 -3.77 -4.32 -12.50
C ILE A 297 -5.10 -3.80 -11.98
N MET A 298 -5.11 -3.05 -10.87
CA MET A 298 -6.33 -2.43 -10.35
C MET A 298 -6.87 -1.35 -11.30
N ASP A 299 -6.00 -0.54 -11.93
CA ASP A 299 -6.39 0.39 -12.99
C ASP A 299 -7.01 -0.34 -14.19
N CYS A 300 -6.42 -1.46 -14.63
CA CYS A 300 -7.00 -2.29 -15.71
C CYS A 300 -8.40 -2.82 -15.34
N PHE A 301 -8.57 -3.29 -14.11
CA PHE A 301 -9.83 -3.82 -13.61
C PHE A 301 -10.91 -2.73 -13.47
N VAL A 302 -10.55 -1.54 -12.99
CA VAL A 302 -11.49 -0.52 -12.54
C VAL A 302 -11.50 0.72 -13.45
N ASN A 303 -11.94 0.58 -14.68
CA ASN A 303 -12.03 1.73 -15.59
C ASN A 303 -13.12 2.74 -15.21
N THR A 304 -14.24 2.28 -14.64
CA THR A 304 -15.42 3.11 -14.39
C THR A 304 -16.06 2.86 -13.04
N LYS A 305 -16.95 3.76 -12.61
CA LYS A 305 -17.79 3.55 -11.41
C LYS A 305 -18.64 2.28 -11.47
N LYS A 306 -18.93 1.73 -12.66
CA LYS A 306 -19.68 0.47 -12.80
C LYS A 306 -18.85 -0.72 -12.36
N ASP A 307 -17.55 -0.70 -12.63
CA ASP A 307 -16.61 -1.73 -12.20
C ASP A 307 -16.51 -1.74 -10.67
N VAL A 308 -16.38 -0.55 -10.05
CA VAL A 308 -16.43 -0.41 -8.59
C VAL A 308 -17.75 -0.91 -8.02
N ALA A 309 -18.90 -0.42 -8.53
CA ALA A 309 -20.20 -0.83 -8.03
C ALA A 309 -20.42 -2.35 -8.13
N PHE A 310 -19.86 -2.97 -9.18
CA PHE A 310 -19.87 -4.43 -9.33
C PHE A 310 -19.02 -5.12 -8.25
N LEU A 311 -17.80 -4.64 -8.01
CA LEU A 311 -16.92 -5.18 -6.96
C LEU A 311 -17.52 -5.02 -5.56
N VAL A 312 -18.13 -3.87 -5.27
CA VAL A 312 -18.86 -3.60 -4.01
C VAL A 312 -20.02 -4.58 -3.84
N LYS A 313 -20.81 -4.82 -4.89
CA LYS A 313 -21.91 -5.79 -4.86
C LYS A 313 -21.45 -7.22 -4.53
N HIS A 314 -20.22 -7.59 -4.90
CA HIS A 314 -19.65 -8.90 -4.62
C HIS A 314 -18.86 -8.95 -3.30
N GLY A 315 -18.86 -7.86 -2.52
CA GLY A 315 -18.12 -7.77 -1.26
C GLY A 315 -16.60 -7.70 -1.42
N ILE A 316 -16.10 -7.54 -2.66
CA ILE A 316 -14.66 -7.47 -2.93
C ILE A 316 -14.12 -6.10 -2.54
N VAL A 317 -14.90 -5.03 -2.76
CA VAL A 317 -14.51 -3.67 -2.37
C VAL A 317 -15.48 -3.17 -1.29
N LYS A 318 -14.92 -2.66 -0.19
CA LYS A 318 -15.64 -1.85 0.80
C LYS A 318 -15.04 -0.46 0.81
N HIS A 319 -15.85 0.59 0.86
CA HIS A 319 -15.33 1.95 0.86
C HIS A 319 -16.21 2.92 1.64
N GLU A 320 -15.59 3.94 2.21
CA GLU A 320 -16.26 4.99 2.98
C GLU A 320 -16.26 6.35 2.25
N LEU A 321 -15.80 6.38 1.00
CA LEU A 321 -15.72 7.60 0.17
C LEU A 321 -17.07 8.15 -0.30
N GLY A 322 -18.21 7.61 0.14
CA GLY A 322 -19.55 8.07 -0.19
C GLY A 322 -20.09 7.70 -1.59
N ASP A 323 -19.25 7.62 -2.63
CA ASP A 323 -19.70 7.20 -3.97
C ASP A 323 -18.63 6.40 -4.73
N SER A 324 -19.09 5.40 -5.50
CA SER A 324 -18.21 4.53 -6.29
C SER A 324 -17.43 5.26 -7.39
N SER A 325 -17.86 6.45 -7.83
CA SER A 325 -17.05 7.27 -8.75
C SER A 325 -15.78 7.78 -8.11
N ARG A 326 -15.81 8.18 -6.82
CA ARG A 326 -14.61 8.62 -6.09
C ARG A 326 -13.57 7.50 -6.02
N VAL A 327 -14.02 6.26 -5.80
CA VAL A 327 -13.13 5.08 -5.81
C VAL A 327 -12.53 4.84 -7.19
N SER A 328 -13.32 4.86 -8.27
CA SER A 328 -12.77 4.66 -9.63
C SER A 328 -11.78 5.77 -10.00
N THR A 329 -12.06 7.01 -9.62
CA THR A 329 -11.12 8.13 -9.83
C THR A 329 -9.84 7.96 -9.03
N LEU A 330 -9.93 7.51 -7.77
CA LEU A 330 -8.76 7.23 -6.93
C LEU A 330 -7.89 6.17 -7.59
N ILE A 331 -8.46 5.00 -7.93
CA ILE A 331 -7.71 3.87 -8.51
C ILE A 331 -7.01 4.29 -9.80
N ASN A 332 -7.71 4.97 -10.72
CA ASN A 332 -7.12 5.36 -11.99
C ASN A 332 -6.01 6.39 -11.83
N LYS A 333 -6.11 7.26 -10.83
CA LYS A 333 -5.07 8.25 -10.51
C LYS A 333 -3.86 7.64 -9.81
N LEU A 334 -3.96 6.46 -9.21
CA LEU A 334 -2.79 5.80 -8.60
C LEU A 334 -1.73 5.46 -9.65
N GLY A 335 -2.14 5.21 -10.90
CA GLY A 335 -1.23 4.94 -12.02
C GLY A 335 -0.50 6.18 -12.57
N ASP A 336 -0.90 7.39 -12.19
CA ASP A 336 -0.32 8.63 -12.72
C ASP A 336 1.19 8.69 -12.45
N GLY A 337 1.97 8.68 -13.54
CA GLY A 337 3.42 8.75 -13.50
C GLY A 337 4.12 7.45 -13.08
N VAL A 338 3.40 6.36 -12.80
CA VAL A 338 3.96 5.07 -12.39
C VAL A 338 4.57 4.35 -13.59
N VAL A 339 5.73 3.71 -13.38
CA VAL A 339 6.42 2.95 -14.43
C VAL A 339 6.46 1.47 -14.06
N VAL A 340 5.82 0.64 -14.88
CA VAL A 340 5.78 -0.83 -14.74
C VAL A 340 6.85 -1.46 -15.63
N ASP A 341 7.53 -2.51 -15.15
CA ASP A 341 8.48 -3.27 -15.98
C ASP A 341 7.74 -4.26 -16.88
N PRO A 342 7.74 -4.07 -18.21
CA PRO A 342 6.99 -4.91 -19.13
C PRO A 342 7.51 -6.36 -19.20
N ARG A 343 8.70 -6.65 -18.67
CA ARG A 343 9.30 -8.00 -18.68
C ARG A 343 9.22 -8.71 -17.34
N ASN A 344 8.87 -7.98 -16.27
CA ASN A 344 9.00 -8.46 -14.91
C ASN A 344 7.76 -8.15 -14.05
N PHE A 345 6.59 -8.31 -14.67
CA PHE A 345 5.29 -7.99 -14.07
C PHE A 345 4.80 -9.14 -13.18
N TYR A 346 4.44 -8.83 -11.95
CA TYR A 346 3.98 -9.80 -10.95
C TYR A 346 2.68 -10.52 -11.37
N PHE A 347 1.73 -9.79 -11.93
CA PHE A 347 0.42 -10.35 -12.32
C PHE A 347 0.39 -10.88 -13.77
N ALA A 348 1.53 -11.30 -14.34
CA ALA A 348 1.59 -11.73 -15.74
C ALA A 348 0.71 -12.96 -16.02
N SER A 349 0.85 -14.02 -15.21
CA SER A 349 0.11 -15.27 -15.42
C SER A 349 -1.41 -15.08 -15.32
N ILE A 350 -1.87 -14.33 -14.32
CA ILE A 350 -3.29 -14.04 -14.14
C ILE A 350 -3.86 -13.24 -15.33
N CYS A 351 -3.10 -12.26 -15.85
CA CYS A 351 -3.50 -11.52 -17.04
C CYS A 351 -3.56 -12.41 -18.29
N GLU A 352 -2.60 -13.32 -18.46
CA GLU A 352 -2.58 -14.28 -19.57
C GLU A 352 -3.81 -15.21 -19.52
N ASP A 353 -4.10 -15.79 -18.35
CA ASP A 353 -5.23 -16.70 -18.16
C ASP A 353 -6.58 -15.99 -18.39
N LEU A 354 -6.72 -14.76 -17.89
CA LEU A 354 -7.92 -13.94 -18.11
C LEU A 354 -8.13 -13.61 -19.58
N ASN A 355 -7.06 -13.24 -20.30
CA ASN A 355 -7.14 -12.96 -21.73
C ASN A 355 -7.44 -14.22 -22.56
N ALA A 356 -6.86 -15.36 -22.18
CA ALA A 356 -7.16 -16.64 -22.81
C ALA A 356 -8.65 -17.01 -22.66
N TYR A 357 -9.19 -16.87 -21.43
CA TYR A 357 -10.61 -17.10 -21.19
C TYR A 357 -11.49 -16.12 -21.97
N TYR A 358 -11.17 -14.82 -21.93
CA TYR A 358 -11.89 -13.77 -22.64
C TYR A 358 -11.90 -13.98 -24.16
N GLY A 359 -10.79 -14.46 -24.73
CA GLY A 359 -10.64 -14.74 -26.16
C GLY A 359 -11.43 -15.94 -26.67
N THR A 360 -11.91 -16.83 -25.80
CA THR A 360 -12.69 -18.00 -26.21
C THR A 360 -14.14 -17.65 -26.53
N THR A 361 -14.50 -17.68 -27.82
CA THR A 361 -15.81 -17.27 -28.34
C THR A 361 -17.00 -18.03 -27.71
N TRP A 362 -16.82 -19.29 -27.32
CA TRP A 362 -17.85 -20.12 -26.71
C TRP A 362 -18.38 -19.55 -25.38
N HIS A 363 -17.48 -19.05 -24.51
CA HIS A 363 -17.85 -18.50 -23.21
C HIS A 363 -18.62 -17.18 -23.38
N THR A 364 -18.16 -16.35 -24.31
CA THR A 364 -18.81 -15.08 -24.69
C THR A 364 -20.20 -15.30 -25.30
N TRP A 365 -20.37 -16.28 -26.19
CA TRP A 365 -21.69 -16.64 -26.75
C TRP A 365 -22.63 -17.17 -25.67
N LYS A 366 -22.16 -18.06 -24.79
CA LYS A 366 -22.96 -18.62 -23.70
C LYS A 366 -23.38 -17.55 -22.69
N ALA A 367 -22.46 -16.64 -22.33
CA ALA A 367 -22.75 -15.53 -21.43
C ALA A 367 -23.76 -14.55 -22.04
N ASN A 368 -23.58 -14.15 -23.30
CA ASN A 368 -24.53 -13.31 -24.03
C ASN A 368 -25.91 -13.96 -24.16
N LEU A 369 -25.96 -15.26 -24.48
CA LEU A 369 -27.22 -16.00 -24.57
C LEU A 369 -27.96 -15.98 -23.23
N ARG A 370 -27.25 -16.20 -22.13
CA ARG A 370 -27.83 -16.12 -20.79
C ARG A 370 -28.31 -14.71 -20.44
N GLN A 371 -27.48 -13.70 -20.67
CA GLN A 371 -27.75 -12.33 -20.26
C GLN A 371 -28.84 -11.64 -21.11
N ASN A 372 -28.93 -11.94 -22.40
CA ASN A 372 -29.88 -11.26 -23.30
C ASN A 372 -31.14 -12.07 -23.53
N TYR A 373 -31.07 -13.40 -23.51
CA TYR A 373 -32.18 -14.26 -23.90
C TYR A 373 -32.76 -15.10 -22.76
N LEU A 374 -32.00 -15.37 -21.69
CA LEU A 374 -32.49 -16.17 -20.56
C LEU A 374 -32.82 -15.33 -19.30
N ASN A 375 -32.86 -14.00 -19.43
CA ASN A 375 -33.11 -13.11 -18.29
C ASN A 375 -34.60 -12.76 -18.08
N THR A 376 -35.50 -13.13 -18.99
CA THR A 376 -36.94 -12.97 -18.80
C THR A 376 -37.70 -14.25 -19.15
N PRO A 377 -38.82 -14.56 -18.48
CA PRO A 377 -39.63 -15.73 -18.81
C PRO A 377 -40.06 -15.78 -20.28
N TRP A 378 -40.38 -14.63 -20.86
CA TRP A 378 -40.84 -14.52 -22.25
C TRP A 378 -39.74 -14.84 -23.25
N THR A 379 -38.53 -14.31 -23.06
CA THR A 379 -37.41 -14.62 -23.96
C THR A 379 -36.99 -16.08 -23.86
N ILE A 380 -37.11 -16.71 -22.69
CA ILE A 380 -36.89 -18.16 -22.52
C ILE A 380 -37.91 -18.95 -23.34
N ILE A 381 -39.20 -18.63 -23.23
CA ILE A 381 -40.27 -19.30 -24.00
C ILE A 381 -40.03 -19.14 -25.50
N SER A 382 -39.64 -17.94 -25.96
CA SER A 382 -39.33 -17.68 -27.36
C SER A 382 -38.14 -18.51 -27.87
N VAL A 383 -37.07 -18.65 -27.07
CA VAL A 383 -35.92 -19.49 -27.41
C VAL A 383 -36.31 -20.97 -27.48
N VAL A 384 -37.08 -21.47 -26.51
CA VAL A 384 -37.56 -22.87 -26.49
C VAL A 384 -38.46 -23.15 -27.69
N ALA A 385 -39.39 -22.25 -28.00
CA ALA A 385 -40.26 -22.37 -29.16
C ALA A 385 -39.46 -22.39 -30.47
N ALA A 386 -38.46 -21.52 -30.62
CA ALA A 386 -37.60 -21.49 -31.80
C ALA A 386 -36.80 -22.80 -31.97
N VAL A 387 -36.26 -23.36 -30.88
CA VAL A 387 -35.56 -24.65 -30.89
C VAL A 387 -36.49 -25.80 -31.27
N LEU A 388 -37.69 -25.85 -30.69
CA LEU A 388 -38.69 -26.88 -31.02
C LEU A 388 -39.12 -26.79 -32.49
N LEU A 389 -39.34 -25.57 -33.01
CA LEU A 389 -39.66 -25.36 -34.43
C LEU A 389 -38.53 -25.84 -35.34
N LEU A 390 -37.27 -25.52 -35.01
CA LEU A 390 -36.11 -26.00 -35.76
C LEU A 390 -36.04 -27.53 -35.78
N LEU A 391 -36.23 -28.19 -34.63
CA LEU A 391 -36.24 -29.65 -34.55
C LEU A 391 -37.36 -30.26 -35.40
N LEU A 392 -38.57 -29.70 -35.33
CA LEU A 392 -39.70 -30.12 -36.15
C LEU A 392 -39.42 -29.95 -37.65
N THR A 393 -38.81 -28.84 -38.07
CA THR A 393 -38.44 -28.62 -39.48
C THR A 393 -37.36 -29.60 -39.95
N LEU A 394 -36.39 -29.96 -39.12
CA LEU A 394 -35.38 -30.95 -39.44
C LEU A 394 -36.00 -32.35 -39.60
N ILE A 395 -36.89 -32.74 -38.68
CA ILE A 395 -37.63 -34.01 -38.75
C ILE A 395 -38.50 -34.06 -40.01
N GLN A 396 -39.19 -32.97 -40.33
CA GLN A 396 -40.03 -32.87 -41.53
C GLN A 396 -39.20 -32.99 -42.82
N THR A 397 -38.04 -32.32 -42.87
CA THR A 397 -37.13 -32.39 -44.00
C THR A 397 -36.56 -33.80 -44.19
N ALA A 398 -36.13 -34.45 -43.10
CA ALA A 398 -35.63 -35.83 -43.13
C ALA A 398 -36.72 -36.82 -43.58
N SER A 399 -37.94 -36.68 -43.07
CA SER A 399 -39.08 -37.52 -43.46
C SER A 399 -39.44 -37.35 -44.94
N SER A 400 -39.32 -36.11 -45.45
CA SER A 400 -39.60 -35.81 -46.87
C SER A 400 -38.54 -36.44 -47.78
N ILE A 401 -37.26 -36.42 -47.40
CA ILE A 401 -36.17 -37.08 -48.14
C ILE A 401 -36.34 -38.60 -48.16
N VAL A 402 -36.69 -39.21 -47.02
CA VAL A 402 -36.94 -40.66 -46.93
C VAL A 402 -38.18 -41.08 -47.73
N SER A 403 -39.18 -40.21 -47.90
CA SER A 403 -40.36 -40.52 -48.73
C SER A 403 -40.11 -40.44 -50.24
N ILE A 404 -38.95 -39.90 -50.65
CA ILE A 404 -38.57 -39.71 -52.07
C ILE A 404 -37.48 -40.72 -52.50
N ALA A 405 -36.81 -41.37 -51.54
CA ALA A 405 -35.91 -42.51 -51.76
C ALA A 405 -36.69 -43.84 -51.69
#